data_AF-A0A9D1EB19-F1
#
_entry.id   AF-A0A9D1EB19-F1
#
_cell.length_a   1.000
_cell.length_b   1.000
_cell.length_c   1.000
_cell.angle_alpha   90.00
_cell.angle_beta   90.00
_cell.angle_gamma   90.00
#
_symmetry.space_group_name_H-M   'P 1'
#
loop_
_entity.id
_entity.type
_entity.pdbx_description
1 polymer ?
#
loop_
_entity_poly.entity_id
_entity_poly.type
_entity_poly.pdbx_seq_one_letter_code
_entity_poly.pdbx_strand_id
1 'polypeptide(L)'
;MLKFNRNTEERKTIAARLGELTGMQPFYTRAPRYAYEVGPYTIDRDGDLFVDEEQADADILTALMNEGLITGGEVVGDANEREPDTESDGMQEAREIQDGAGESEEIEDPESTESDMTASDSISDEDASEESVSQEPQSDGPDTEETDHAAPEDPEDTDGDAAGEEPLDMNMNFEIPLGVHTGATLRNLVNLIYSRGPLVNQATGGHFEADAGLIEALKDDRCTYTRANFFRAVADYEDQHGKSLYGLTITPETVSFTGFGEAADVDHLRAFGHLAVMMNNQALHQKRIQAKAVDAVNEKYAMRIWLVRIGMDGEEFKQTRKILMEKLTGHSAFRTPAEAEKAKAKAQKKRDELRAAKEAARLAAEARETGSVADASPMEVQMIASGA
;
A
#
# COMPACT_ATOMS: atom_id res chain seq x y z
N MET A 1 6.77 8.55 20.90
CA MET A 1 6.14 9.42 21.91
C MET A 1 4.85 9.99 21.33
N LEU A 2 3.73 9.88 22.04
CA LEU A 2 2.46 10.51 21.67
C LEU A 2 2.49 11.97 22.12
N LYS A 3 2.09 12.88 21.24
CA LYS A 3 1.93 14.31 21.52
C LYS A 3 0.45 14.69 21.44
N PHE A 4 -0.04 15.35 22.48
CA PHE A 4 -1.37 15.95 22.54
C PHE A 4 -1.24 17.47 22.68
N ASN A 5 -1.92 18.21 21.80
CA ASN A 5 -1.90 19.66 21.79
C ASN A 5 -2.95 20.20 22.76
N ARG A 6 -2.65 21.32 23.43
CA ARG A 6 -3.56 21.95 24.38
C ARG A 6 -4.64 22.80 23.69
N ASN A 7 -5.83 22.87 24.29
CA ASN A 7 -6.93 23.73 23.79
C ASN A 7 -6.94 25.17 24.38
N THR A 8 -6.40 25.46 25.57
CA THR A 8 -6.23 26.83 26.14
C THR A 8 -5.32 26.83 27.38
N GLU A 9 -4.77 27.99 27.82
CA GLU A 9 -3.70 28.32 28.81
C GLU A 9 -3.56 27.59 30.18
N GLU A 10 -4.00 26.34 30.31
CA GLU A 10 -4.24 25.66 31.58
C GLU A 10 -3.26 24.51 31.90
N ARG A 11 -1.96 24.68 31.65
CA ARG A 11 -0.96 23.62 31.92
C ARG A 11 -0.97 23.09 33.37
N LYS A 12 -1.32 23.96 34.32
CA LYS A 12 -1.50 23.60 35.75
C LYS A 12 -2.75 22.74 35.98
N THR A 13 -3.84 23.02 35.26
CA THR A 13 -5.08 22.24 35.35
C THR A 13 -4.86 20.84 34.80
N ILE A 14 -4.17 20.71 33.66
CA ILE A 14 -3.80 19.40 33.09
C ILE A 14 -2.94 18.62 34.09
N ALA A 15 -1.90 19.25 34.66
CA ALA A 15 -1.04 18.62 35.65
C ALA A 15 -1.84 18.15 36.87
N ALA A 16 -2.72 19.01 37.42
CA ALA A 16 -3.56 18.67 38.57
C ALA A 16 -4.51 17.51 38.26
N ARG A 17 -5.23 17.55 37.12
CA ARG A 17 -6.17 16.49 36.73
C ARG A 17 -5.46 15.19 36.38
N LEU A 18 -4.31 15.23 35.73
CA LEU A 18 -3.44 14.05 35.57
C LEU A 18 -3.05 13.48 36.92
N GLY A 19 -2.71 14.33 37.89
CA GLY A 19 -2.34 13.85 39.23
C GLY A 19 -3.52 13.20 39.98
N GLU A 20 -4.73 13.69 39.77
CA GLU A 20 -5.95 13.09 40.31
C GLU A 20 -6.28 11.74 39.64
N LEU A 21 -6.14 11.65 38.31
CA LEU A 21 -6.44 10.44 37.54
C LEU A 21 -5.38 9.33 37.74
N THR A 22 -4.10 9.70 37.80
CA THR A 22 -2.98 8.76 38.01
C THR A 22 -2.72 8.46 39.49
N GLY A 23 -3.25 9.28 40.40
CA GLY A 23 -2.89 9.26 41.82
C GLY A 23 -1.48 9.77 42.13
N MET A 24 -0.76 10.33 41.16
CA MET A 24 0.61 10.82 41.31
C MET A 24 0.66 12.34 41.49
N GLN A 25 1.55 12.84 42.34
CA GLN A 25 1.68 14.28 42.55
C GLN A 25 2.46 14.94 41.41
N PRO A 26 1.98 16.04 40.80
CA PRO A 26 2.70 16.72 39.74
C PRO A 26 3.98 17.39 40.23
N PHE A 27 5.09 17.15 39.52
CA PHE A 27 6.39 17.72 39.81
C PHE A 27 6.80 18.74 38.73
N TYR A 28 7.12 19.98 39.14
CA TYR A 28 7.56 21.02 38.20
C TYR A 28 9.09 21.06 38.10
N THR A 29 9.63 20.79 36.90
CA THR A 29 11.07 20.56 36.66
C THR A 29 11.94 21.82 36.67
N ARG A 30 11.33 23.02 36.64
CA ARG A 30 12.02 24.33 36.61
C ARG A 30 13.00 24.44 35.42
N ALA A 31 13.90 25.43 35.45
CA ALA A 31 14.88 25.63 34.38
C ALA A 31 15.78 24.39 34.19
N PRO A 32 16.15 24.01 32.95
CA PRO A 32 15.85 24.70 31.70
C PRO A 32 14.54 24.26 31.01
N ARG A 33 13.89 23.18 31.47
CA ARG A 33 12.75 22.55 30.75
C ARG A 33 11.39 23.20 31.02
N TYR A 34 11.18 23.77 32.21
CA TYR A 34 9.93 24.43 32.63
C TYR A 34 8.67 23.57 32.43
N ALA A 35 8.80 22.25 32.61
CA ALA A 35 7.77 21.24 32.35
C ALA A 35 7.15 20.69 33.65
N TYR A 36 5.96 20.11 33.57
CA TYR A 36 5.38 19.29 34.64
C TYR A 36 5.55 17.80 34.31
N GLU A 37 6.00 17.03 35.28
CA GLU A 37 6.09 15.57 35.21
C GLU A 37 5.04 14.96 36.15
N VAL A 38 4.23 14.05 35.62
CA VAL A 38 3.21 13.31 36.37
C VAL A 38 3.34 11.83 36.00
N GLY A 39 4.25 11.11 36.65
CA GLY A 39 4.55 9.73 36.30
C GLY A 39 5.12 9.61 34.87
N PRO A 40 4.50 8.83 33.97
CA PRO A 40 4.95 8.69 32.57
C PRO A 40 4.57 9.88 31.68
N TYR A 41 3.79 10.83 32.21
CA TYR A 41 3.29 11.98 31.46
C TYR A 41 4.17 13.21 31.68
N THR A 42 4.53 13.88 30.59
CA THR A 42 5.26 15.16 30.62
C THR A 42 4.44 16.23 29.94
N ILE A 43 4.18 17.35 30.62
CA ILE A 43 3.56 18.55 30.04
C ILE A 43 4.65 19.60 29.85
N ASP A 44 4.89 20.03 28.62
CA ASP A 44 5.95 20.98 28.33
C ASP A 44 5.61 22.43 28.72
N ARG A 45 6.49 23.36 28.33
CA ARG A 45 6.30 24.80 28.58
C ARG A 45 5.09 25.35 27.84
N ASP A 46 4.84 24.88 26.62
CA ASP A 46 3.78 25.34 25.74
C ASP A 46 2.42 24.74 26.12
N GLY A 47 2.44 23.70 26.95
CA GLY A 47 1.28 23.00 27.50
C GLY A 47 0.93 21.72 26.75
N ASP A 48 1.80 21.27 25.84
CA ASP A 48 1.65 20.03 25.11
C ASP A 48 1.96 18.85 26.03
N LEU A 49 1.12 17.82 25.96
CA LEU A 49 1.25 16.60 26.75
C LEU A 49 1.96 15.51 25.93
N PHE A 50 2.99 14.95 26.52
CA PHE A 50 3.81 13.88 25.97
C PHE A 50 3.72 12.64 26.86
N VAL A 51 3.56 11.48 26.23
CA VAL A 51 3.60 10.18 26.91
C VAL A 51 4.07 9.11 25.94
N ASP A 52 4.79 8.11 26.44
CA ASP A 52 5.12 6.94 25.63
C ASP A 52 3.89 6.07 25.39
N GLU A 53 3.73 5.58 24.16
CA GLU A 53 2.53 4.85 23.75
C GLU A 53 2.28 3.58 24.58
N GLU A 54 3.36 2.91 25.02
CA GLU A 54 3.28 1.72 25.87
C GLU A 54 2.85 2.02 27.31
N GLN A 55 3.06 3.25 27.78
CA GLN A 55 2.72 3.70 29.14
C GLN A 55 1.47 4.57 29.17
N ALA A 56 0.94 4.91 27.99
CA ALA A 56 -0.23 5.75 27.83
C ALA A 56 -1.49 4.98 28.25
N ASP A 57 -2.15 5.48 29.28
CA ASP A 57 -3.44 4.96 29.72
C ASP A 57 -4.56 5.61 28.89
N ALA A 58 -5.28 4.74 28.19
CA ALA A 58 -6.35 5.09 27.27
C ALA A 58 -7.50 5.83 27.97
N ASP A 59 -7.82 5.44 29.20
CA ASP A 59 -8.94 5.99 29.97
C ASP A 59 -8.58 7.36 30.54
N ILE A 60 -7.34 7.53 30.99
CA ILE A 60 -6.83 8.83 31.44
C ILE A 60 -6.86 9.85 30.31
N LEU A 61 -6.30 9.49 29.14
CA LEU A 61 -6.28 10.38 27.98
C LEU A 61 -7.70 10.73 27.51
N THR A 62 -8.59 9.73 27.47
CA THR A 62 -9.99 9.95 27.08
C THR A 62 -10.72 10.87 28.06
N ALA A 63 -10.49 10.73 29.37
CA ALA A 63 -11.08 11.62 30.38
C ALA A 63 -10.62 13.08 30.20
N LEU A 64 -9.31 13.31 30.03
CA LEU A 64 -8.77 14.64 29.79
C LEU A 64 -9.33 15.29 28.51
N MET A 65 -9.60 14.50 27.47
CA MET A 65 -10.21 14.98 26.22
C MET A 65 -11.69 15.30 26.38
N ASN A 66 -12.44 14.47 27.10
CA ASN A 66 -13.86 14.74 27.38
C ASN A 66 -14.04 16.01 28.22
N GLU A 67 -13.05 16.33 29.06
CA GLU A 67 -12.97 17.57 29.83
C GLU A 67 -12.44 18.76 29.00
N GLY A 68 -12.03 18.54 27.75
CA GLY A 68 -11.51 19.57 26.84
C GLY A 68 -10.09 20.04 27.17
N LEU A 69 -9.37 19.34 28.03
CA LEU A 69 -8.04 19.73 28.54
C LEU A 69 -6.93 19.46 27.53
N ILE A 70 -7.09 18.44 26.67
CA ILE A 70 -6.15 18.07 25.61
C ILE A 70 -6.89 17.77 24.30
N THR A 71 -6.20 17.93 23.18
CA THR A 71 -6.70 17.65 21.82
C THR A 71 -5.64 16.96 20.97
N GLY A 72 -6.06 16.17 19.97
CA GLY A 72 -5.12 15.51 19.04
C GLY A 72 -4.55 14.20 19.58
N GLY A 73 -3.41 13.78 19.01
CA GLY A 73 -2.75 12.50 19.27
C GLY A 73 -1.81 12.16 18.11
N GLU A 74 -0.80 13.01 17.89
CA GLU A 74 0.19 12.82 16.82
C GLU A 74 1.43 12.11 17.36
N VAL A 75 2.02 11.20 16.57
CA VAL A 75 3.31 10.58 16.90
C VAL A 75 4.40 11.58 16.58
N VAL A 76 5.18 11.97 17.59
CA VAL A 76 6.37 12.81 17.40
C VAL A 76 7.61 11.95 17.67
N GLY A 77 8.60 12.06 16.78
CA GLY A 77 9.91 11.44 16.95
C GLY A 77 10.63 11.97 18.20
N ASP A 78 11.53 11.15 18.74
CA ASP A 78 12.19 11.34 20.05
C ASP A 78 12.70 12.77 20.28
N ALA A 79 12.28 13.39 21.39
CA ALA A 79 12.45 14.81 21.71
C ALA A 79 13.71 15.10 22.55
N ASN A 80 14.79 14.34 22.38
CA ASN A 80 15.97 14.45 23.24
C ASN A 80 17.16 15.23 22.66
N GLU A 81 16.98 15.98 21.57
CA GLU A 81 17.98 16.94 21.08
C GLU A 81 17.42 18.37 21.08
N ARG A 82 17.49 19.03 22.24
CA ARG A 82 17.44 20.50 22.27
C ARG A 82 18.48 21.02 23.25
N GLU A 83 19.53 21.63 22.69
CA GLU A 83 20.61 22.25 23.44
C GLU A 83 20.08 23.31 24.42
N PRO A 84 20.66 23.42 25.64
CA PRO A 84 20.25 24.41 26.62
C PRO A 84 20.85 25.78 26.30
N ASP A 85 20.03 26.73 25.85
CA ASP A 85 20.42 28.14 25.81
C ASP A 85 20.47 28.72 27.24
N THR A 86 21.62 29.31 27.54
CA THR A 86 22.04 29.90 28.81
C THR A 86 21.35 31.23 29.15
N GLU A 87 20.98 31.36 30.43
CA GLU A 87 20.94 32.55 31.31
C GLU A 87 20.30 33.88 30.84
N SER A 88 19.33 34.38 31.60
CA SER A 88 19.58 35.55 32.47
C SER A 88 18.49 35.75 33.54
N ASP A 89 18.97 36.36 34.61
CA ASP A 89 18.43 36.65 35.95
C ASP A 89 17.23 37.63 35.98
N GLY A 90 16.43 37.59 37.05
CA GLY A 90 15.36 38.58 37.28
C GLY A 90 14.22 38.15 38.21
N MET A 91 14.39 38.45 39.50
CA MET A 91 13.45 38.27 40.63
C MET A 91 12.19 39.19 40.56
N GLN A 92 11.06 38.68 41.09
CA GLN A 92 10.05 39.33 41.99
C GLN A 92 8.54 39.17 41.64
N GLU A 93 7.85 38.57 42.62
CA GLU A 93 6.55 38.90 43.25
C GLU A 93 5.24 39.23 42.48
N ALA A 94 4.22 38.45 42.87
CA ALA A 94 2.88 38.85 43.34
C ALA A 94 1.77 39.40 42.38
N ARG A 95 0.68 38.59 42.36
CA ARG A 95 -0.76 38.92 42.54
C ARG A 95 -1.58 39.66 41.47
N GLU A 96 -2.79 39.10 41.33
CA GLU A 96 -4.13 39.68 41.08
C GLU A 96 -4.56 40.16 39.68
N ILE A 97 -5.49 39.37 39.11
CA ILE A 97 -6.77 39.65 38.40
C ILE A 97 -6.97 41.07 37.83
N GLN A 98 -7.36 41.20 36.53
CA GLN A 98 -8.72 41.61 36.06
C GLN A 98 -8.76 42.18 34.61
N ASP A 99 -9.78 41.72 33.87
CA ASP A 99 -10.60 42.32 32.78
C ASP A 99 -10.04 42.89 31.45
N GLY A 100 -10.79 42.57 30.37
CA GLY A 100 -10.98 43.40 29.17
C GLY A 100 -10.61 42.69 27.85
N ALA A 101 -11.51 41.99 27.16
CA ALA A 101 -12.54 42.50 26.22
C ALA A 101 -12.03 42.89 24.81
N GLY A 102 -12.61 42.24 23.78
CA GLY A 102 -12.58 42.60 22.36
C GLY A 102 -11.38 42.01 21.60
N GLU A 103 -11.46 41.57 20.35
CA GLU A 103 -12.52 41.55 19.34
C GLU A 103 -12.05 40.57 18.24
N SER A 104 -13.00 40.15 17.41
CA SER A 104 -12.93 39.39 16.15
C SER A 104 -11.66 39.47 15.30
N GLU A 105 -11.34 38.37 14.59
CA GLU A 105 -11.28 38.41 13.11
C GLU A 105 -11.35 36.99 12.49
N GLU A 106 -12.27 36.86 11.54
CA GLU A 106 -12.38 35.78 10.54
C GLU A 106 -11.23 35.87 9.53
N ILE A 107 -10.60 34.75 9.19
CA ILE A 107 -9.97 34.50 7.87
C ILE A 107 -9.99 32.96 7.67
N GLU A 108 -10.98 32.43 6.94
CA GLU A 108 -10.92 32.04 5.51
C GLU A 108 -9.90 30.94 5.15
N ASP A 109 -10.47 29.84 4.64
CA ASP A 109 -9.86 28.74 3.88
C ASP A 109 -8.77 29.20 2.92
N PRO A 110 -7.75 28.35 2.70
CA PRO A 110 -7.27 28.19 1.34
C PRO A 110 -7.35 26.75 0.86
N GLU A 111 -8.08 26.64 -0.24
CA GLU A 111 -8.18 25.56 -1.19
C GLU A 111 -6.87 24.81 -1.47
N SER A 112 -7.05 23.50 -1.62
CA SER A 112 -6.20 22.56 -2.31
C SER A 112 -5.85 23.02 -3.74
N THR A 113 -4.59 23.40 -3.97
CA THR A 113 -4.02 23.48 -5.31
C THR A 113 -3.51 22.10 -5.75
N GLU A 114 -4.22 21.50 -6.70
CA GLU A 114 -3.73 20.33 -7.44
C GLU A 114 -2.61 20.75 -8.40
N SER A 115 -1.42 20.18 -8.23
CA SER A 115 -0.32 20.31 -9.17
C SER A 115 -0.36 19.17 -10.17
N ASP A 116 -0.72 19.52 -11.40
CA ASP A 116 -0.57 18.76 -12.64
C ASP A 116 0.91 18.36 -12.83
N MET A 117 1.18 17.05 -12.94
CA MET A 117 2.47 16.54 -13.37
C MET A 117 2.29 15.70 -14.62
N THR A 118 2.74 16.29 -15.71
CA THR A 118 2.88 15.73 -17.05
C THR A 118 3.81 14.51 -17.02
N ALA A 119 3.29 13.34 -17.34
CA ALA A 119 4.08 12.14 -17.55
C ALA A 119 4.88 12.26 -18.85
N SER A 120 6.20 12.14 -18.74
CA SER A 120 7.10 12.03 -19.88
C SER A 120 6.96 10.65 -20.52
N ASP A 121 6.78 10.68 -21.83
CA ASP A 121 6.60 9.58 -22.77
C ASP A 121 7.91 8.78 -22.93
N SER A 122 7.86 7.46 -22.79
CA SER A 122 8.89 6.52 -23.26
C SER A 122 8.25 5.13 -23.38
N ILE A 123 7.61 4.92 -24.54
CA ILE A 123 7.07 3.63 -24.98
C ILE A 123 8.19 2.89 -25.72
N SER A 124 8.60 1.74 -25.19
CA SER A 124 9.26 0.68 -25.95
C SER A 124 8.25 -0.46 -26.16
N ASP A 125 7.76 -0.55 -27.40
CA ASP A 125 6.99 -1.68 -27.96
C ASP A 125 7.90 -2.91 -28.09
N GLU A 126 7.53 -4.02 -27.45
CA GLU A 126 7.91 -5.43 -27.68
C GLU A 126 7.27 -6.19 -26.49
N ASP A 127 6.42 -7.20 -26.59
CA ASP A 127 6.09 -8.14 -27.66
C ASP A 127 4.72 -8.76 -27.30
N ALA A 128 3.94 -9.12 -28.31
CA ALA A 128 2.58 -9.63 -28.18
C ALA A 128 2.37 -10.82 -29.12
N SER A 129 2.68 -12.03 -28.64
CA SER A 129 2.20 -13.37 -29.05
C SER A 129 3.10 -14.40 -28.36
N GLU A 130 2.69 -15.55 -27.86
CA GLU A 130 1.88 -16.60 -28.48
C GLU A 130 1.18 -17.46 -27.40
N GLU A 131 -0.10 -17.75 -27.62
CA GLU A 131 -0.77 -18.90 -26.97
C GLU A 131 -0.38 -20.18 -27.73
N SER A 132 0.03 -21.23 -27.01
CA SER A 132 0.20 -22.56 -27.57
C SER A 132 -0.66 -23.57 -26.81
N VAL A 133 -1.57 -24.16 -27.58
CA VAL A 133 -2.43 -25.30 -27.23
C VAL A 133 -1.57 -26.56 -27.15
N SER A 134 -1.66 -27.29 -26.03
CA SER A 134 -1.08 -28.63 -25.91
C SER A 134 -2.18 -29.65 -25.64
N GLN A 135 -2.33 -30.58 -26.59
CA GLN A 135 -3.18 -31.77 -26.51
C GLN A 135 -2.51 -32.87 -25.67
N GLU A 136 -3.34 -33.62 -24.93
CA GLU A 136 -3.00 -34.87 -24.25
C GLU A 136 -2.55 -35.97 -25.23
N PRO A 137 -1.83 -36.98 -24.72
CA PRO A 137 -2.10 -38.34 -25.16
C PRO A 137 -2.32 -39.32 -24.00
N GLN A 138 -3.42 -40.06 -24.09
CA GLN A 138 -3.63 -41.33 -23.40
C GLN A 138 -2.83 -42.44 -24.11
N SER A 139 -2.30 -43.40 -23.36
CA SER A 139 -2.04 -44.75 -23.89
C SER A 139 -2.10 -45.81 -22.79
N ASP A 140 -2.90 -46.83 -23.07
CA ASP A 140 -3.24 -48.01 -22.26
C ASP A 140 -2.07 -48.90 -21.81
N GLY A 141 -2.32 -49.67 -20.74
CA GLY A 141 -1.46 -50.74 -20.21
C GLY A 141 -1.37 -52.00 -21.09
N PRO A 142 -0.68 -53.06 -20.60
CA PRO A 142 -1.44 -54.11 -19.90
C PRO A 142 -0.70 -54.84 -18.74
N ASP A 143 -1.50 -55.56 -17.96
CA ASP A 143 -1.20 -56.46 -16.81
C ASP A 143 -0.27 -57.64 -17.11
N THR A 144 0.46 -58.16 -16.10
CA THR A 144 0.28 -59.53 -15.52
C THR A 144 1.25 -59.89 -14.37
N GLU A 145 0.66 -60.34 -13.25
CA GLU A 145 1.00 -61.43 -12.27
C GLU A 145 2.45 -61.63 -11.78
N GLU A 146 2.73 -61.43 -10.48
CA GLU A 146 2.62 -62.36 -9.31
C GLU A 146 3.81 -63.35 -9.18
N THR A 147 4.63 -63.21 -8.12
CA THR A 147 5.05 -64.30 -7.18
C THR A 147 6.15 -63.85 -6.18
N ASP A 148 5.74 -63.81 -4.90
CA ASP A 148 6.36 -64.36 -3.69
C ASP A 148 7.91 -64.53 -3.58
N HIS A 149 8.56 -63.90 -2.58
CA HIS A 149 9.03 -64.55 -1.32
C HIS A 149 10.15 -63.77 -0.58
N ALA A 150 10.00 -63.73 0.75
CA ALA A 150 11.04 -63.76 1.81
C ALA A 150 12.00 -62.56 2.02
N ALA A 151 11.78 -61.86 3.14
CA ALA A 151 12.82 -61.23 3.97
C ALA A 151 13.78 -62.32 4.55
N PRO A 152 15.02 -62.03 5.00
CA PRO A 152 15.22 -61.12 6.14
C PRO A 152 16.59 -60.36 6.25
N GLU A 153 16.61 -59.47 7.24
CA GLU A 153 17.72 -58.92 8.06
C GLU A 153 18.60 -57.76 7.56
N ASP A 154 18.60 -56.74 8.44
CA ASP A 154 19.45 -55.55 8.58
C ASP A 154 20.97 -55.82 8.55
N PRO A 155 21.80 -54.83 8.17
CA PRO A 155 22.36 -53.97 9.22
C PRO A 155 22.45 -52.46 8.90
N GLU A 156 22.39 -51.72 9.99
CA GLU A 156 22.57 -50.29 10.22
C GLU A 156 23.68 -49.59 9.40
N ASP A 157 23.38 -48.34 9.00
CA ASP A 157 24.22 -47.13 9.10
C ASP A 157 24.10 -46.25 7.85
N THR A 158 23.36 -45.15 7.92
CA THR A 158 23.94 -43.78 7.95
C THR A 158 22.83 -42.73 7.85
N ASP A 159 22.88 -41.80 8.80
CA ASP A 159 22.08 -40.59 8.87
C ASP A 159 22.05 -39.83 7.54
N GLY A 160 20.90 -39.86 6.88
CA GLY A 160 20.52 -38.94 5.83
C GLY A 160 19.26 -38.25 6.30
N ASP A 161 19.44 -37.13 7.01
CA ASP A 161 18.40 -36.19 7.41
C ASP A 161 17.75 -35.62 6.13
N ALA A 162 16.87 -36.40 5.52
CA ALA A 162 15.96 -35.94 4.50
C ALA A 162 14.90 -35.14 5.25
N ALA A 163 15.21 -33.85 5.47
CA ALA A 163 14.20 -32.85 5.76
C ALA A 163 13.11 -33.05 4.72
N GLY A 164 11.99 -33.64 5.14
CA GLY A 164 10.81 -33.72 4.31
C GLY A 164 10.49 -32.29 3.91
N GLU A 165 10.51 -32.02 2.60
CA GLU A 165 9.96 -30.78 2.07
C GLU A 165 8.48 -30.81 2.46
N GLU A 166 8.14 -30.22 3.61
CA GLU A 166 6.76 -29.99 3.97
C GLU A 166 6.14 -29.18 2.81
N PRO A 167 5.03 -29.66 2.22
CA PRO A 167 4.41 -28.96 1.11
C PRO A 167 4.07 -27.54 1.58
N LEU A 168 4.57 -26.54 0.85
CA LEU A 168 4.32 -25.15 1.16
C LEU A 168 2.81 -24.90 1.18
N ASP A 169 2.31 -24.37 2.30
CA ASP A 169 0.93 -23.95 2.42
C ASP A 169 0.68 -22.74 1.52
N MET A 170 -0.04 -22.96 0.42
CA MET A 170 -0.40 -21.92 -0.53
C MET A 170 -1.54 -21.01 -0.02
N ASN A 171 -2.10 -21.31 1.16
CA ASN A 171 -3.11 -20.51 1.86
C ASN A 171 -2.50 -19.82 3.09
N MET A 172 -1.44 -19.05 2.86
CA MET A 172 -0.65 -18.42 3.91
C MET A 172 -1.26 -17.10 4.39
N ASN A 173 -1.32 -16.93 5.72
CA ASN A 173 -1.59 -15.63 6.34
C ASN A 173 -0.29 -14.82 6.44
N PHE A 174 -0.33 -13.54 6.11
CA PHE A 174 0.84 -12.66 6.25
C PHE A 174 0.76 -11.87 7.55
N GLU A 175 1.59 -12.23 8.51
CA GLU A 175 1.63 -11.60 9.82
C GLU A 175 2.75 -10.57 9.89
N ILE A 176 2.39 -9.34 10.21
CA ILE A 176 3.31 -8.21 10.36
C ILE A 176 3.25 -7.75 11.81
N PRO A 177 4.39 -7.62 12.53
CA PRO A 177 4.38 -7.10 13.89
C PRO A 177 3.71 -5.72 13.97
N LEU A 178 2.85 -5.53 14.97
CA LEU A 178 2.11 -4.27 15.16
C LEU A 178 3.06 -3.10 15.39
N GLY A 179 4.16 -3.33 16.13
CA GLY A 179 5.33 -2.45 16.28
C GLY A 179 5.03 -0.96 16.28
N VAL A 180 5.13 -0.34 15.10
CA VAL A 180 5.06 1.12 14.84
C VAL A 180 3.64 1.64 14.56
N HIS A 181 2.62 0.79 14.57
CA HIS A 181 1.25 1.23 14.34
C HIS A 181 0.69 2.05 15.50
N THR A 182 -0.19 3.00 15.21
CA THR A 182 -0.99 3.72 16.19
C THR A 182 -2.46 3.56 15.86
N GLY A 183 -3.37 4.00 16.74
CA GLY A 183 -4.81 3.95 16.43
C GLY A 183 -5.15 4.63 15.10
N ALA A 184 -4.44 5.70 14.73
CA ALA A 184 -4.64 6.39 13.46
C ALA A 184 -4.19 5.56 12.25
N THR A 185 -3.03 4.90 12.33
CA THR A 185 -2.55 4.05 11.22
C THR A 185 -3.33 2.74 11.11
N LEU A 186 -3.87 2.23 12.22
CA LEU A 186 -4.81 1.09 12.21
C LEU A 186 -6.14 1.46 11.57
N ARG A 187 -6.69 2.64 11.87
CA ARG A 187 -7.84 3.17 11.14
C ARG A 187 -7.53 3.34 9.65
N ASN A 188 -6.33 3.77 9.28
CA ASN A 188 -5.92 3.83 7.88
C ASN A 188 -5.97 2.45 7.22
N LEU A 189 -5.51 1.39 7.88
CA LEU A 189 -5.64 0.01 7.38
C LEU A 189 -7.11 -0.37 7.14
N VAL A 190 -7.98 -0.14 8.12
CA VAL A 190 -9.43 -0.44 7.99
C VAL A 190 -10.04 0.34 6.82
N ASN A 191 -9.74 1.64 6.70
CA ASN A 191 -10.21 2.48 5.59
C ASN A 191 -9.64 2.03 4.24
N LEU A 192 -8.41 1.49 4.22
CA LEU A 192 -7.80 0.93 3.03
C LEU A 192 -8.52 -0.36 2.60
N ILE A 193 -8.85 -1.25 3.54
CA ILE A 193 -9.66 -2.45 3.29
C ILE A 193 -11.04 -2.05 2.75
N TYR A 194 -11.70 -1.07 3.36
CA TYR A 194 -12.99 -0.57 2.86
C TYR A 194 -12.91 -0.07 1.42
N SER A 195 -11.88 0.72 1.11
CA SER A 195 -11.78 1.40 -0.18
C SER A 195 -11.29 0.49 -1.30
N ARG A 196 -10.34 -0.40 -0.99
CA ARG A 196 -9.60 -1.21 -1.98
C ARG A 196 -9.88 -2.70 -1.88
N GLY A 197 -10.55 -3.16 -0.82
CA GLY A 197 -10.92 -4.57 -0.63
C GLY A 197 -11.58 -5.17 -1.88
N PRO A 198 -12.60 -4.55 -2.49
CA PRO A 198 -13.21 -5.09 -3.71
C PRO A 198 -12.23 -5.31 -4.85
N LEU A 199 -11.31 -4.34 -5.08
CA LEU A 199 -10.30 -4.44 -6.12
C LEU A 199 -9.24 -5.51 -5.81
N VAL A 200 -8.83 -5.62 -4.53
CA VAL A 200 -7.91 -6.65 -4.06
C VAL A 200 -8.53 -8.03 -4.19
N ASN A 201 -9.82 -8.18 -3.88
CA ASN A 201 -10.55 -9.45 -3.99
C ASN A 201 -10.58 -9.96 -5.44
N GLN A 202 -10.82 -9.07 -6.41
CA GLN A 202 -10.75 -9.43 -7.83
C GLN A 202 -9.35 -9.85 -8.26
N ALA A 203 -8.31 -9.20 -7.73
CA ALA A 203 -6.92 -9.50 -8.07
C ALA A 203 -6.43 -10.83 -7.45
N THR A 204 -6.82 -11.12 -6.22
CA THR A 204 -6.26 -12.24 -5.45
C THR A 204 -7.18 -13.45 -5.36
N GLY A 205 -8.46 -13.32 -5.72
CA GLY A 205 -9.47 -14.35 -5.50
C GLY A 205 -9.85 -14.53 -4.02
N GLY A 206 -9.46 -13.56 -3.19
CA GLY A 206 -9.68 -13.57 -1.75
C GLY A 206 -10.90 -12.77 -1.30
N HIS A 207 -10.97 -12.50 0.01
CA HIS A 207 -12.05 -11.75 0.63
C HIS A 207 -11.53 -10.78 1.72
N PHE A 208 -11.47 -9.52 1.34
CA PHE A 208 -11.23 -8.35 2.17
C PHE A 208 -12.46 -7.46 2.14
N GLU A 209 -13.03 -7.20 3.32
CA GLU A 209 -14.21 -6.36 3.48
C GLU A 209 -14.16 -5.68 4.85
N ALA A 210 -14.57 -4.42 4.89
CA ALA A 210 -14.80 -3.69 6.13
C ALA A 210 -16.22 -3.14 6.07
N ASP A 211 -16.97 -3.31 7.14
CA ASP A 211 -18.35 -2.86 7.20
C ASP A 211 -18.45 -1.33 7.22
N ALA A 212 -19.45 -0.78 6.53
CA ALA A 212 -19.63 0.68 6.43
C ALA A 212 -19.96 1.34 7.78
N GLY A 213 -20.64 0.63 8.68
CA GLY A 213 -20.93 1.15 10.02
C GLY A 213 -19.70 1.16 10.92
N LEU A 214 -18.76 0.20 10.76
CA LEU A 214 -17.46 0.27 11.42
C LEU A 214 -16.69 1.52 10.99
N ILE A 215 -16.69 1.82 9.69
CA ILE A 215 -16.08 3.06 9.17
C ILE A 215 -16.69 4.29 9.82
N GLU A 216 -18.02 4.33 9.95
CA GLU A 216 -18.71 5.43 10.62
C GLU A 216 -18.29 5.56 12.10
N ALA A 217 -18.21 4.44 12.82
CA ALA A 217 -17.77 4.42 14.21
C ALA A 217 -16.32 4.92 14.38
N LEU A 218 -15.45 4.59 13.42
CA LEU A 218 -14.04 5.00 13.43
C LEU A 218 -13.79 6.42 12.89
N LYS A 219 -14.83 7.14 12.42
CA LYS A 219 -14.67 8.54 11.97
C LYS A 219 -14.31 9.48 13.10
N ASP A 220 -14.79 9.21 14.32
CA ASP A 220 -14.43 10.01 15.49
C ASP A 220 -12.95 9.82 15.81
N ASP A 221 -12.16 10.89 15.76
CA ASP A 221 -10.72 10.83 16.03
C ASP A 221 -10.41 10.30 17.46
N ARG A 222 -11.39 10.37 18.38
CA ARG A 222 -11.29 9.81 19.74
C ARG A 222 -10.97 8.33 19.79
N CYS A 223 -11.43 7.55 18.82
CA CYS A 223 -11.12 6.13 18.76
C CYS A 223 -9.66 5.87 18.37
N THR A 224 -8.91 6.85 17.84
CA THR A 224 -7.59 6.60 17.24
C THR A 224 -6.40 7.16 18.00
N TYR A 225 -6.64 7.82 19.13
CA TYR A 225 -5.58 8.45 19.92
C TYR A 225 -4.58 7.46 20.52
N THR A 226 -5.04 6.26 20.87
CA THR A 226 -4.21 5.16 21.34
C THR A 226 -4.64 3.88 20.61
N ARG A 227 -3.76 2.87 20.59
CA ARG A 227 -4.13 1.53 20.08
C ARG A 227 -5.28 0.93 20.88
N ALA A 228 -5.28 1.13 22.20
CA ALA A 228 -6.32 0.64 23.09
C ALA A 228 -7.70 1.26 22.78
N ASN A 229 -7.76 2.57 22.51
CA ASN A 229 -9.01 3.22 22.08
C ASN A 229 -9.53 2.62 20.78
N PHE A 230 -8.63 2.29 19.85
CA PHE A 230 -8.99 1.70 18.56
C PHE A 230 -9.57 0.29 18.77
N PHE A 231 -8.86 -0.56 19.52
CA PHE A 231 -9.34 -1.91 19.83
C PHE A 231 -10.68 -1.91 20.56
N ARG A 232 -10.86 -0.99 21.52
CA ARG A 232 -12.14 -0.82 22.22
C ARG A 232 -13.25 -0.39 21.25
N ALA A 233 -13.00 0.59 20.39
CA ALA A 233 -14.00 1.04 19.42
C ALA A 233 -14.42 -0.06 18.43
N VAL A 234 -13.46 -0.88 17.96
CA VAL A 234 -13.75 -2.03 17.11
C VAL A 234 -14.55 -3.09 17.89
N ALA A 235 -14.12 -3.45 19.10
CA ALA A 235 -14.81 -4.44 19.94
C ALA A 235 -16.24 -4.01 20.29
N ASP A 236 -16.43 -2.76 20.73
CA ASP A 236 -17.74 -2.20 21.07
C ASP A 236 -18.69 -2.23 19.86
N TYR A 237 -18.16 -1.99 18.65
CA TYR A 237 -18.93 -2.06 17.40
C TYR A 237 -19.33 -3.51 17.08
N GLU A 238 -18.36 -4.44 17.17
CA GLU A 238 -18.58 -5.85 16.85
C GLU A 238 -19.49 -6.57 17.85
N ASP A 239 -19.49 -6.16 19.11
CA ASP A 239 -20.43 -6.67 20.13
C ASP A 239 -21.88 -6.31 19.80
N GLN A 240 -22.11 -5.18 19.12
CA GLN A 240 -23.44 -4.69 18.76
C GLN A 240 -23.91 -5.18 17.38
N HIS A 241 -23.00 -5.30 16.41
CA HIS A 241 -23.34 -5.53 14.99
C HIS A 241 -22.79 -6.86 14.44
N GLY A 242 -21.97 -7.57 15.20
CA GLY A 242 -21.23 -8.75 14.76
C GLY A 242 -19.90 -8.39 14.08
N LYS A 243 -19.22 -9.42 13.55
CA LYS A 243 -17.92 -9.26 12.89
C LYS A 243 -17.99 -8.22 11.77
N SER A 244 -17.05 -7.28 11.80
CA SER A 244 -17.10 -6.06 10.98
C SER A 244 -15.90 -5.91 10.04
N LEU A 245 -14.85 -6.71 10.24
CA LEU A 245 -13.64 -6.71 9.44
C LEU A 245 -13.30 -8.13 8.97
N TYR A 246 -13.13 -8.28 7.66
CA TYR A 246 -12.83 -9.53 6.97
C TYR A 246 -11.54 -9.41 6.17
N GLY A 247 -10.76 -10.50 6.18
CA GLY A 247 -9.47 -10.56 5.51
C GLY A 247 -8.32 -9.82 6.21
N LEU A 248 -8.61 -9.08 7.28
CA LEU A 248 -7.63 -8.43 8.13
C LEU A 248 -7.96 -8.73 9.59
N THR A 249 -6.99 -9.29 10.32
CA THR A 249 -7.08 -9.51 11.75
C THR A 249 -6.03 -8.65 12.43
N ILE A 250 -6.47 -7.78 13.36
CA ILE A 250 -5.57 -6.91 14.11
C ILE A 250 -5.61 -7.36 15.57
N THR A 251 -4.46 -7.77 16.09
CA THR A 251 -4.26 -8.11 17.50
C THR A 251 -3.31 -7.09 18.15
N PRO A 252 -3.19 -7.07 19.49
CA PRO A 252 -2.21 -6.22 20.16
C PRO A 252 -0.75 -6.47 19.75
N GLU A 253 -0.45 -7.63 19.16
CA GLU A 253 0.91 -8.03 18.78
C GLU A 253 1.15 -7.95 17.27
N THR A 254 0.14 -8.23 16.45
CA THR A 254 0.28 -8.43 15.00
C THR A 254 -0.88 -7.88 14.18
N VAL A 255 -0.56 -7.49 12.94
CA VAL A 255 -1.51 -7.27 11.85
C VAL A 255 -1.40 -8.45 10.90
N SER A 256 -2.43 -9.28 10.82
CA SER A 256 -2.45 -10.48 9.97
C SER A 256 -3.39 -10.28 8.78
N PHE A 257 -2.83 -10.32 7.57
CA PHE A 257 -3.61 -10.35 6.33
C PHE A 257 -4.01 -11.79 6.03
N THR A 258 -5.29 -12.09 6.24
CA THR A 258 -5.89 -13.42 6.14
C THR A 258 -6.88 -13.55 4.98
N GLY A 259 -7.07 -12.47 4.24
CA GLY A 259 -8.09 -12.38 3.18
C GLY A 259 -7.60 -12.76 1.80
N PHE A 260 -6.34 -13.17 1.62
CA PHE A 260 -5.88 -13.62 0.31
C PHE A 260 -6.48 -14.98 -0.05
N GLY A 261 -6.74 -15.20 -1.34
CA GLY A 261 -7.16 -16.51 -1.83
C GLY A 261 -5.99 -17.48 -1.89
N GLU A 262 -6.29 -18.75 -2.15
CA GLU A 262 -5.28 -19.79 -2.39
C GLU A 262 -4.37 -19.40 -3.57
N ALA A 263 -3.06 -19.35 -3.32
CA ALA A 263 -2.08 -19.01 -4.34
C ALA A 263 -1.94 -20.15 -5.36
N ALA A 264 -1.91 -19.82 -6.65
CA ALA A 264 -1.74 -20.82 -7.71
C ALA A 264 -0.31 -21.39 -7.76
N ASP A 265 0.68 -20.56 -7.41
CA ASP A 265 2.09 -20.91 -7.40
C ASP A 265 2.87 -20.03 -6.39
N VAL A 266 4.17 -20.30 -6.26
CA VAL A 266 5.07 -19.56 -5.36
C VAL A 266 5.19 -18.07 -5.74
N ASP A 267 5.06 -17.72 -7.02
CA ASP A 267 5.14 -16.33 -7.46
C ASP A 267 3.88 -15.55 -7.11
N HIS A 268 2.70 -16.19 -7.14
CA HIS A 268 1.45 -15.64 -6.63
C HIS A 268 1.51 -15.42 -5.13
N LEU A 269 2.05 -16.40 -4.39
CA LEU A 269 2.23 -16.28 -2.95
C LEU A 269 3.16 -15.09 -2.61
N ARG A 270 4.28 -14.97 -3.33
CA ARG A 270 5.19 -13.82 -3.21
C ARG A 270 4.49 -12.51 -3.57
N ALA A 271 3.66 -12.50 -4.61
CA ALA A 271 2.90 -11.32 -5.02
C ALA A 271 1.92 -10.86 -3.93
N PHE A 272 1.25 -11.80 -3.25
CA PHE A 272 0.36 -11.51 -2.13
C PHE A 272 1.14 -10.99 -0.92
N GLY A 273 2.29 -11.58 -0.60
CA GLY A 273 3.16 -11.09 0.47
C GLY A 273 3.69 -9.67 0.21
N HIS A 274 4.14 -9.39 -1.00
CA HIS A 274 4.50 -8.02 -1.40
C HIS A 274 3.31 -7.06 -1.22
N LEU A 275 2.12 -7.43 -1.68
CA LEU A 275 0.94 -6.59 -1.54
C LEU A 275 0.59 -6.32 -0.06
N ALA A 276 0.63 -7.34 0.80
CA ALA A 276 0.39 -7.20 2.25
C ALA A 276 1.34 -6.18 2.88
N VAL A 277 2.64 -6.32 2.60
CA VAL A 277 3.68 -5.40 3.09
C VAL A 277 3.45 -3.97 2.58
N MET A 278 3.13 -3.81 1.30
CA MET A 278 2.92 -2.46 0.73
C MET A 278 1.62 -1.81 1.22
N MET A 279 0.56 -2.59 1.47
CA MET A 279 -0.66 -2.10 2.12
C MET A 279 -0.37 -1.64 3.55
N ASN A 280 0.41 -2.41 4.30
CA ASN A 280 0.84 -2.03 5.64
C ASN A 280 1.67 -0.74 5.65
N ASN A 281 2.66 -0.66 4.75
CA ASN A 281 3.48 0.53 4.58
C ASN A 281 2.65 1.75 4.17
N GLN A 282 1.67 1.61 3.28
CA GLN A 282 0.78 2.70 2.92
C GLN A 282 0.03 3.24 4.15
N ALA A 283 -0.52 2.36 4.98
CA ALA A 283 -1.27 2.77 6.16
C ALA A 283 -0.41 3.46 7.23
N LEU A 284 0.86 3.05 7.36
CA LEU A 284 1.83 3.66 8.27
C LEU A 284 2.25 5.07 7.86
N HIS A 285 2.55 5.28 6.57
CA HIS A 285 3.18 6.52 6.11
C HIS A 285 2.17 7.57 5.65
N GLN A 286 0.94 7.18 5.31
CA GLN A 286 -0.07 8.12 4.84
C GLN A 286 -0.76 8.78 6.04
N LYS A 287 -0.78 10.12 6.10
CA LYS A 287 -1.41 10.88 7.21
C LYS A 287 -2.88 10.49 7.43
N ARG A 288 -3.64 10.30 6.35
CA ARG A 288 -5.04 9.85 6.38
C ARG A 288 -5.40 9.09 5.11
N ILE A 289 -6.10 7.97 5.26
CA ILE A 289 -6.75 7.25 4.15
C ILE A 289 -8.26 7.50 4.24
N GLN A 290 -8.84 8.00 3.14
CA GLN A 290 -10.29 8.21 3.04
C GLN A 290 -10.99 6.89 2.77
N ALA A 291 -12.05 6.58 3.53
CA ALA A 291 -12.89 5.42 3.31
C ALA A 291 -13.90 5.71 2.18
N LYS A 292 -13.43 5.58 0.93
CA LYS A 292 -14.24 5.80 -0.26
C LYS A 292 -14.17 4.56 -1.13
N ALA A 293 -15.32 3.94 -1.38
CA ALA A 293 -15.44 2.84 -2.32
C ALA A 293 -14.88 3.25 -3.70
N VAL A 294 -14.00 2.40 -4.24
CA VAL A 294 -13.42 2.64 -5.56
C VAL A 294 -14.32 2.00 -6.61
N ASP A 295 -15.23 2.81 -7.15
CA ASP A 295 -15.98 2.46 -8.36
C ASP A 295 -15.08 2.66 -9.59
N ALA A 296 -14.30 1.65 -9.92
CA ALA A 296 -13.44 1.68 -11.09
C ALA A 296 -14.17 1.13 -12.32
N VAL A 297 -14.49 2.02 -13.27
CA VAL A 297 -14.94 1.64 -14.63
C VAL A 297 -13.92 0.73 -15.34
N ASN A 298 -12.65 0.83 -14.95
CA ASN A 298 -11.55 -0.01 -15.44
C ASN A 298 -10.65 -0.43 -14.26
N GLU A 299 -10.80 -1.69 -13.85
CA GLU A 299 -10.11 -2.28 -12.70
C GLU A 299 -8.59 -2.37 -12.95
N LYS A 300 -8.16 -2.82 -14.13
CA LYS A 300 -6.72 -2.92 -14.47
C LYS A 300 -6.01 -1.57 -14.36
N TYR A 301 -6.63 -0.51 -14.87
CA TYR A 301 -6.06 0.84 -14.75
C TYR A 301 -5.99 1.29 -13.29
N ALA A 302 -7.08 1.13 -12.54
CA ALA A 302 -7.16 1.53 -11.14
C ALA A 302 -6.12 0.79 -10.27
N MET A 303 -5.97 -0.52 -10.48
CA MET A 303 -4.99 -1.35 -9.80
C MET A 303 -3.57 -0.89 -10.13
N ARG A 304 -3.23 -0.74 -11.42
CA ARG A 304 -1.88 -0.29 -11.82
C ARG A 304 -1.48 1.02 -11.15
N ILE A 305 -2.35 2.04 -11.23
CA ILE A 305 -2.07 3.36 -10.65
C ILE A 305 -1.88 3.27 -9.14
N TRP A 306 -2.67 2.42 -8.48
CA TRP A 306 -2.51 2.21 -7.06
C TRP A 306 -1.21 1.50 -6.69
N LEU A 307 -0.86 0.43 -7.39
CA LEU A 307 0.39 -0.29 -7.17
C LEU A 307 1.61 0.64 -7.31
N VAL A 308 1.61 1.50 -8.34
CA VAL A 308 2.64 2.53 -8.49
C VAL A 308 2.62 3.52 -7.33
N ARG A 309 1.44 4.02 -6.92
CA ARG A 309 1.31 4.97 -5.80
C ARG A 309 1.81 4.40 -4.47
N ILE A 310 1.61 3.12 -4.21
CA ILE A 310 2.09 2.49 -2.97
C ILE A 310 3.57 2.13 -3.02
N GLY A 311 4.30 2.42 -4.10
CA GLY A 311 5.74 2.22 -4.22
C GLY A 311 6.16 0.96 -4.97
N MET A 312 5.25 0.34 -5.73
CA MET A 312 5.54 -0.82 -6.57
C MET A 312 5.76 -0.41 -8.02
N ASP A 313 6.68 0.53 -8.29
CA ASP A 313 7.04 1.00 -9.63
C ASP A 313 8.36 0.41 -10.14
N GLY A 314 9.22 -0.08 -9.24
CA GLY A 314 10.49 -0.75 -9.56
C GLY A 314 10.38 -2.02 -10.42
N GLU A 315 11.50 -2.47 -10.98
CA GLU A 315 11.58 -3.67 -11.83
C GLU A 315 11.38 -4.95 -11.00
N GLU A 316 11.76 -4.94 -9.72
CA GLU A 316 11.56 -6.02 -8.76
C GLU A 316 10.07 -6.37 -8.57
N PHE A 317 9.18 -5.41 -8.78
CA PHE A 317 7.73 -5.60 -8.67
C PHE A 317 7.06 -5.88 -10.01
N LYS A 318 7.80 -5.96 -11.13
CA LYS A 318 7.20 -6.17 -12.46
C LYS A 318 6.37 -7.45 -12.55
N GLN A 319 6.90 -8.55 -12.03
CA GLN A 319 6.18 -9.82 -11.98
C GLN A 319 4.98 -9.73 -11.05
N THR A 320 5.13 -9.16 -9.86
CA THR A 320 4.03 -8.95 -8.91
C THR A 320 2.91 -8.11 -9.51
N ARG A 321 3.23 -7.00 -10.19
CA ARG A 321 2.25 -6.16 -10.90
C ARG A 321 1.51 -6.95 -11.96
N LYS A 322 2.22 -7.78 -12.74
CA LYS A 322 1.61 -8.63 -13.78
C LYS A 322 0.58 -9.59 -13.17
N ILE A 323 0.97 -10.31 -12.11
CA ILE A 323 0.12 -11.27 -11.40
C ILE A 323 -1.13 -10.59 -10.83
N LEU A 324 -0.96 -9.50 -10.09
CA LEU A 324 -2.07 -8.79 -9.45
C LEU A 324 -3.05 -8.12 -10.43
N MET A 325 -2.68 -8.00 -11.71
CA MET A 325 -3.53 -7.43 -12.76
C MET A 325 -4.10 -8.47 -13.74
N GLU A 326 -3.73 -9.73 -13.62
CA GLU A 326 -4.08 -10.78 -14.58
C GLU A 326 -5.60 -10.99 -14.64
N LYS A 327 -6.21 -11.18 -13.46
CA LYS A 327 -7.64 -11.50 -13.27
C LYS A 327 -8.59 -10.31 -13.39
N LEU A 328 -8.04 -9.09 -13.43
CA LEU A 328 -8.83 -7.86 -13.48
C LEU A 328 -9.39 -7.59 -14.89
N THR A 329 -10.42 -6.76 -15.00
CA THR A 329 -10.99 -6.37 -16.30
C THR A 329 -10.49 -4.99 -16.79
N GLY A 330 -10.50 -4.79 -18.11
CA GLY A 330 -10.15 -3.51 -18.76
C GLY A 330 -8.70 -3.41 -19.27
N HIS A 331 -8.23 -2.18 -19.46
CA HIS A 331 -6.90 -1.87 -20.01
C HIS A 331 -6.01 -1.20 -18.99
N SER A 332 -4.74 -1.59 -18.89
CA SER A 332 -3.81 -1.02 -17.89
C SER A 332 -3.41 0.44 -18.18
N ALA A 333 -3.29 0.81 -19.47
CA ALA A 333 -2.77 2.11 -19.89
C ALA A 333 -3.81 3.24 -19.86
N PHE A 334 -5.09 2.92 -20.10
CA PHE A 334 -6.13 3.94 -20.33
C PHE A 334 -7.22 3.86 -19.27
N ARG A 335 -7.68 5.02 -18.79
CA ARG A 335 -8.72 5.09 -17.77
C ARG A 335 -10.08 4.69 -18.33
N THR A 336 -10.37 5.07 -19.57
CA THR A 336 -11.65 4.77 -20.21
C THR A 336 -11.52 3.79 -21.39
N PRO A 337 -12.54 2.95 -21.63
CA PRO A 337 -12.55 2.05 -22.80
C PRO A 337 -12.51 2.82 -24.14
N ALA A 338 -13.13 4.00 -24.21
CA ALA A 338 -13.17 4.81 -25.43
C ALA A 338 -11.78 5.34 -25.84
N GLU A 339 -10.95 5.72 -24.86
CA GLU A 339 -9.55 6.11 -25.11
C GLU A 339 -8.73 4.93 -25.60
N ALA A 340 -8.96 3.74 -25.04
CA ALA A 340 -8.28 2.52 -25.47
C ALA A 340 -8.60 2.15 -26.93
N GLU A 341 -9.87 2.22 -27.33
CA GLU A 341 -10.27 1.96 -28.73
C GLU A 341 -9.68 2.99 -29.71
N LYS A 342 -9.66 4.28 -29.33
CA LYS A 342 -9.04 5.33 -30.14
C LYS A 342 -7.52 5.12 -30.29
N ALA A 343 -6.85 4.73 -29.23
CA ALA A 343 -5.42 4.41 -29.25
C ALA A 343 -5.14 3.15 -30.09
N LYS A 344 -5.95 2.10 -29.93
CA LYS A 344 -5.86 0.86 -30.71
C LYS A 344 -6.08 1.11 -32.20
N ALA A 345 -7.08 1.91 -32.58
CA ALA A 345 -7.32 2.28 -33.97
C ALA A 345 -6.15 3.07 -34.57
N LYS A 346 -5.55 3.99 -33.80
CA LYS A 346 -4.35 4.75 -34.22
C LYS A 346 -3.13 3.83 -34.37
N ALA A 347 -2.92 2.90 -33.43
CA ALA A 347 -1.82 1.94 -33.47
C ALA A 347 -1.98 0.95 -34.64
N GLN A 348 -3.20 0.44 -34.85
CA GLN A 348 -3.55 -0.43 -35.98
C GLN A 348 -3.26 0.26 -37.31
N LYS A 349 -3.74 1.50 -37.49
CA LYS A 349 -3.47 2.30 -38.69
C LYS A 349 -1.96 2.49 -38.92
N LYS A 350 -1.21 2.85 -37.88
CA LYS A 350 0.25 3.01 -37.96
C LYS A 350 0.96 1.71 -38.34
N ARG A 351 0.53 0.57 -37.79
CA ARG A 351 1.07 -0.76 -38.11
C ARG A 351 0.76 -1.16 -39.55
N ASP A 352 -0.46 -0.93 -40.01
CA ASP A 352 -0.89 -1.27 -41.37
C ASP A 352 -0.17 -0.38 -42.41
N GLU A 353 0.03 0.91 -42.11
CA GLU A 353 0.86 1.82 -42.90
C GLU A 353 2.33 1.38 -42.96
N LEU A 354 2.92 0.96 -41.83
CA LEU A 354 4.29 0.46 -41.78
C LEU A 354 4.44 -0.87 -42.55
N ARG A 355 3.47 -1.78 -42.43
CA ARG A 355 3.46 -3.04 -43.17
C ARG A 355 3.35 -2.80 -44.67
N ALA A 356 2.47 -1.88 -45.09
CA ALA A 356 2.33 -1.48 -46.48
C ALA A 356 3.61 -0.80 -47.02
N ALA A 357 4.25 0.07 -46.23
CA ALA A 357 5.52 0.69 -46.59
C ALA A 357 6.65 -0.33 -46.74
N LYS A 358 6.73 -1.33 -45.84
CA LYS A 358 7.72 -2.41 -45.90
C LYS A 358 7.49 -3.32 -47.10
N GLU A 359 6.24 -3.64 -47.43
CA GLU A 359 5.89 -4.43 -48.60
C GLU A 359 6.15 -3.68 -49.92
N ALA A 360 5.81 -2.39 -49.97
CA ALA A 360 6.13 -1.53 -51.10
C ALA A 360 7.64 -1.40 -51.31
N ALA A 361 8.43 -1.29 -50.23
CA ALA A 361 9.89 -1.28 -50.30
C ALA A 361 10.45 -2.62 -50.81
N ARG A 362 9.88 -3.77 -50.38
CA ARG A 362 10.25 -5.10 -50.87
C ARG A 362 9.97 -5.25 -52.37
N LEU A 363 8.76 -4.91 -52.80
CA LEU A 363 8.37 -4.98 -54.22
C LEU A 363 9.22 -4.04 -55.09
N ALA A 364 9.57 -2.85 -54.58
CA ALA A 364 10.47 -1.92 -55.27
C ALA A 364 11.92 -2.45 -55.36
N ALA A 365 12.38 -3.21 -54.37
CA ALA A 365 13.68 -3.88 -54.40
C ALA A 365 13.69 -5.04 -55.41
N GLU A 366 12.66 -5.90 -55.40
CA GLU A 366 12.49 -7.00 -56.37
C GLU A 366 12.36 -6.49 -57.82
N ALA A 367 11.66 -5.36 -58.02
CA ALA A 367 11.56 -4.71 -59.33
C ALA A 367 12.90 -4.13 -59.83
N ARG A 368 13.76 -3.64 -58.91
CA ARG A 368 15.11 -3.19 -59.26
C ARG A 368 16.04 -4.35 -59.61
N GLU A 369 15.88 -5.50 -58.96
CA GLU A 369 16.66 -6.70 -59.25
C GLU A 369 16.29 -7.32 -60.61
N THR A 370 14.99 -7.34 -60.94
CA THR A 370 14.48 -7.86 -62.21
C THR A 370 14.68 -6.90 -63.39
N GLY A 371 14.70 -5.58 -63.15
CA GLY A 371 15.01 -4.56 -64.16
C GLY A 371 16.48 -4.54 -64.64
N SER A 372 17.38 -5.21 -63.94
CA SER A 372 18.81 -5.35 -64.32
C SER A 372 19.05 -6.36 -65.46
N VAL A 373 18.06 -7.21 -65.78
CA VAL A 373 18.21 -8.31 -66.77
C VAL A 373 17.70 -7.92 -68.18
N ALA A 374 17.20 -6.69 -68.37
CA ALA A 374 16.55 -6.26 -69.61
C ALA A 374 17.25 -5.10 -70.35
N ASP A 375 18.56 -4.87 -70.14
CA ASP A 375 19.36 -4.05 -71.06
C ASP A 375 20.14 -4.97 -72.02
N ALA A 376 19.57 -5.14 -73.21
CA ALA A 376 20.05 -6.02 -74.24
C ALA A 376 21.28 -5.45 -74.97
N SER A 377 22.26 -6.32 -75.14
CA SER A 377 23.35 -6.30 -76.13
C SER A 377 23.05 -5.53 -77.42
N PRO A 378 23.96 -4.66 -77.89
CA PRO A 378 23.99 -4.23 -79.27
C PRO A 378 25.24 -4.73 -80.03
N MET A 379 24.97 -5.25 -81.24
CA MET A 379 25.82 -5.29 -82.44
C MET A 379 26.92 -6.37 -82.56
N GLU A 380 26.67 -7.35 -83.44
CA GLU A 380 27.57 -7.61 -84.59
C GLU A 380 26.79 -8.33 -85.72
N VAL A 381 26.20 -7.55 -86.62
CA VAL A 381 25.79 -8.01 -87.96
C VAL A 381 26.75 -7.35 -88.94
N GLN A 382 27.76 -8.09 -89.38
CA GLN A 382 28.56 -7.70 -90.54
C GLN A 382 29.06 -8.93 -91.28
N MET A 383 28.60 -9.05 -92.54
CA MET A 383 29.28 -9.62 -93.72
C MET A 383 28.30 -10.40 -94.60
N ILE A 384 27.53 -9.71 -95.45
CA ILE A 384 27.40 -10.03 -96.88
C ILE A 384 26.98 -8.76 -97.64
N ALA A 385 27.57 -8.57 -98.83
CA ALA A 385 27.19 -7.64 -99.91
C ALA A 385 27.89 -6.27 -99.97
N SER A 386 29.07 -6.26 -100.60
CA SER A 386 29.33 -5.44 -101.80
C SER A 386 30.49 -6.09 -102.58
N GLY A 387 30.24 -6.42 -103.85
CA GLY A 387 31.15 -7.18 -104.70
C GLY A 387 32.20 -6.34 -105.41
N ALA A 388 33.32 -6.99 -105.74
CA ALA A 388 34.18 -6.75 -106.90
C ALA A 388 35.02 -8.02 -107.14
#